data_AF-A0A3D6B1B4-F1
#
_entry.id   AF-A0A3D6B1B4-F1
#
_cell.length_a   1.000
_cell.length_b   1.000
_cell.length_c   1.000
_cell.angle_alpha   90.00
_cell.angle_beta   90.00
_cell.angle_gamma   90.00
#
_symmetry.space_group_name_H-M   'P 1'
#
loop_
_entity.id
_entity.type
_entity.pdbx_description
1 polymer ?
#
loop_
_entity_poly.entity_id
_entity_poly.type
_entity_poly.pdbx_seq_one_letter_code
_entity_poly.pdbx_strand_id
1 'polypeptide(L)'
;MIKMKIMKYSILYLLLLAFTFASCASEDEDLTPSHADRNLFAPSDDDQSETAEIQREFYKKNGCYILFNDTLSNEPNGQDANGNPLWKTQLVDVNYPVIGSVSSSYEYTYKYVKDATIQRKAAEYIGEQLADKLGKNCPYSFLVVDSVYAWTYSNGVRTLVTPNSWTGATPYPTNVQGNRCIVVSIHDKEMFENPNYLLGIIQGMAYKKIQNMNQSLLDEFYSYSKNYYSVRKSDLGYPMGTGQDDAARNFGFWKDHNYFYFGVTYFDVKNFSNAACEYSLAEVEEMMKDYPLVIAKFKVMRDLLIGMGFDLK
;
A
#
# COMPACT_ATOMS: atom_id res chain seq x y z
N MET A 1 3.56 72.66 43.32
CA MET A 1 2.82 72.24 42.10
C MET A 1 3.31 70.93 41.46
N ILE A 2 4.50 70.41 41.77
CA ILE A 2 5.05 69.19 41.12
C ILE A 2 4.52 67.88 41.73
N LYS A 3 4.31 67.81 43.06
CA LYS A 3 3.77 66.60 43.74
C LYS A 3 2.35 66.19 43.31
N MET A 4 1.51 67.15 42.90
CA MET A 4 0.11 66.89 42.51
C MET A 4 -0.02 66.34 41.08
N LYS A 5 0.96 66.58 40.19
CA LYS A 5 0.99 66.00 38.85
C LYS A 5 1.39 64.53 38.90
N ILE A 6 2.42 64.17 39.67
CA ILE A 6 2.93 62.80 39.80
C ILE A 6 1.85 61.85 40.35
N MET A 7 1.07 62.27 41.35
CA MET A 7 -0.02 61.45 41.91
C MET A 7 -1.19 61.22 40.93
N LYS A 8 -1.46 62.18 40.02
CA LYS A 8 -2.48 62.02 38.97
C LYS A 8 -2.02 61.05 37.88
N TYR A 9 -0.74 61.04 37.52
CA TYR A 9 -0.19 60.07 36.57
C TYR A 9 -0.11 58.66 37.16
N SER A 10 0.19 58.52 38.46
CA SER A 10 0.18 57.22 39.14
C SER A 10 -1.21 56.59 39.24
N ILE A 11 -2.26 57.38 39.49
CA ILE A 11 -3.65 56.91 39.49
C ILE A 11 -4.11 56.54 38.07
N LEU A 12 -3.69 57.31 37.06
CA LEU A 12 -3.99 57.02 35.66
C LEU A 12 -3.32 55.73 35.16
N TYR A 13 -2.07 55.47 35.59
CA TYR A 13 -1.36 54.22 35.30
C TYR A 13 -1.98 53.00 36.00
N LEU A 14 -2.48 53.16 37.22
CA LEU A 14 -3.20 52.10 37.96
C LEU A 14 -4.57 51.79 37.33
N LEU A 15 -5.27 52.80 36.82
CA LEU A 15 -6.50 52.63 36.05
C LEU A 15 -6.27 52.00 34.67
N LEU A 16 -5.18 52.34 33.98
CA LEU A 16 -4.79 51.70 32.71
C LEU A 16 -4.33 50.25 32.89
N LEU A 17 -3.69 49.90 34.02
CA LEU A 17 -3.33 48.51 34.34
C LEU A 17 -4.58 47.66 34.65
N ALA A 18 -5.60 48.26 35.29
CA ALA A 18 -6.84 47.56 35.63
C ALA A 18 -7.70 47.18 34.41
N PHE A 19 -7.49 47.82 33.25
CA PHE A 19 -8.16 47.46 31.99
C PHE A 19 -7.45 46.35 31.19
N THR A 20 -6.29 45.86 31.63
CA THR A 20 -5.55 44.79 30.92
C THR A 20 -5.91 43.37 31.36
N PHE A 21 -6.81 43.22 32.35
CA PHE A 21 -7.28 41.91 32.84
C PHE A 21 -8.75 41.58 32.51
N ALA A 22 -9.42 42.40 31.70
CA ALA A 22 -10.67 42.00 31.06
C ALA A 22 -10.37 41.19 29.79
N SER A 23 -9.68 40.06 29.95
CA SER A 23 -9.79 38.95 29.01
C SER A 23 -11.24 38.47 29.05
N CYS A 24 -11.85 38.27 27.88
CA CYS A 24 -13.26 37.91 27.72
C CYS A 24 -13.73 36.87 28.74
N ALA A 25 -14.43 37.33 29.77
CA ALA A 25 -15.46 36.55 30.42
C ALA A 25 -16.75 36.78 29.63
N SER A 26 -16.85 36.10 28.49
CA SER A 26 -18.10 35.91 27.80
C SER A 26 -18.04 34.55 27.15
N GLU A 27 -19.09 33.79 27.40
CA GLU A 27 -19.40 32.49 26.80
C GLU A 27 -18.52 31.36 27.33
N ASP A 28 -19.02 30.70 28.39
CA ASP A 28 -18.92 29.23 28.48
C ASP A 28 -19.59 28.66 27.21
N GLU A 29 -18.97 28.82 26.04
CA GLU A 29 -19.10 27.80 25.02
C GLU A 29 -18.52 26.56 25.70
N ASP A 30 -19.39 25.59 26.00
CA ASP A 30 -18.98 24.22 26.24
C ASP A 30 -18.03 23.88 25.08
N LEU A 31 -16.72 23.99 25.32
CA LEU A 31 -15.70 23.56 24.40
C LEU A 31 -15.83 22.04 24.38
N THR A 32 -16.74 21.58 23.53
CA THR A 32 -16.89 20.17 23.22
C THR A 32 -15.53 19.69 22.71
N PRO A 33 -15.05 18.53 23.18
CA PRO A 33 -13.77 18.01 22.73
C PRO A 33 -13.72 18.04 21.21
N SER A 34 -12.69 18.68 20.65
CA SER A 34 -12.58 18.85 19.19
C SER A 34 -12.42 17.51 18.45
N HIS A 35 -12.21 16.41 19.18
CA HIS A 35 -11.80 15.10 18.68
C HIS A 35 -10.58 15.16 17.75
N ALA A 36 -9.75 16.21 17.84
CA ALA A 36 -8.60 16.42 16.96
C ALA A 36 -7.54 15.30 17.06
N ASP A 37 -7.51 14.58 18.18
CA ASP A 37 -6.60 13.46 18.43
C ASP A 37 -7.22 12.08 18.16
N ARG A 38 -8.46 12.02 17.63
CA ARG A 38 -9.13 10.73 17.37
C ARG A 38 -8.51 10.06 16.15
N ASN A 39 -7.89 8.90 16.35
CA ASN A 39 -7.48 8.06 15.25
C ASN A 39 -8.68 7.32 14.64
N LEU A 40 -9.13 7.77 13.46
CA LEU A 40 -10.30 7.20 12.79
C LEU A 40 -10.07 5.81 12.17
N PHE A 41 -8.83 5.32 12.14
CA PHE A 41 -8.50 3.98 11.63
C PHE A 41 -8.51 2.90 12.71
N ALA A 42 -8.58 3.32 13.99
CA ALA A 42 -8.80 2.41 15.10
C ALA A 42 -10.29 2.40 15.45
N PRO A 43 -10.85 1.24 15.85
CA PRO A 43 -12.17 1.22 16.47
C PRO A 43 -12.15 2.05 17.77
N SER A 44 -13.31 2.57 18.17
CA SER A 44 -13.42 3.26 19.45
C SER A 44 -13.23 2.30 20.62
N ASP A 45 -12.79 2.84 21.78
CA ASP A 45 -12.50 2.03 22.97
C ASP A 45 -13.75 1.32 23.52
N ASP A 46 -14.94 1.87 23.27
CA ASP A 46 -16.23 1.33 23.64
C ASP A 46 -16.81 0.32 22.63
N ASP A 47 -16.24 0.20 21.42
CA ASP A 47 -16.65 -0.79 20.44
C ASP A 47 -16.12 -2.18 20.83
N GLN A 48 -17.02 -3.02 21.35
CA GLN A 48 -16.75 -4.41 21.76
C GLN A 48 -17.15 -5.44 20.70
N SER A 49 -17.36 -5.03 19.44
CA SER A 49 -17.67 -5.97 18.36
C SER A 49 -16.48 -6.89 18.04
N GLU A 50 -16.77 -8.07 17.49
CA GLU A 50 -15.73 -8.99 17.00
C GLU A 50 -14.84 -8.33 15.93
N THR A 51 -15.42 -7.51 15.06
CA THR A 51 -14.68 -6.70 14.08
C THR A 51 -13.63 -5.83 14.78
N ALA A 52 -14.04 -5.08 15.82
CA ALA A 52 -13.15 -4.18 16.54
C ALA A 52 -12.04 -4.94 17.29
N GLU A 53 -12.33 -6.12 17.84
CA GLU A 53 -11.31 -7.01 18.41
C GLU A 53 -10.28 -7.43 17.35
N ILE A 54 -10.72 -7.93 16.19
CA ILE A 54 -9.84 -8.32 15.07
C ILE A 54 -8.94 -7.16 14.66
N GLN A 55 -9.49 -5.95 14.54
CA GLN A 55 -8.73 -4.76 14.16
C GLN A 55 -7.64 -4.40 15.18
N ARG A 56 -7.97 -4.45 16.47
CA ARG A 56 -7.01 -4.18 17.56
C ARG A 56 -5.89 -5.22 17.62
N GLU A 57 -6.23 -6.51 17.48
CA GLU A 57 -5.25 -7.60 17.46
C GLU A 57 -4.30 -7.48 16.26
N PHE A 58 -4.85 -7.20 15.08
CA PHE A 58 -4.05 -7.02 13.86
C PHE A 58 -3.07 -5.86 14.00
N TYR A 59 -3.52 -4.70 14.51
CA TYR A 59 -2.63 -3.55 14.74
C TYR A 59 -1.53 -3.88 15.74
N LYS A 60 -1.87 -4.54 16.86
CA LYS A 60 -0.89 -4.94 17.87
C LYS A 60 0.18 -5.88 17.31
N LYS A 61 -0.19 -6.79 16.40
CA LYS A 61 0.74 -7.75 15.77
C LYS A 61 1.60 -7.10 14.68
N ASN A 62 0.99 -6.30 13.79
CA ASN A 62 1.60 -5.89 12.52
C ASN A 62 1.99 -4.40 12.46
N GLY A 63 1.56 -3.57 13.42
CA GLY A 63 1.87 -2.13 13.46
C GLY A 63 1.16 -1.28 12.41
N CYS A 64 0.18 -1.84 11.68
CA CYS A 64 -0.63 -1.16 10.68
C CYS A 64 -2.12 -1.47 10.90
N TYR A 65 -3.01 -0.59 10.42
CA TYR A 65 -4.45 -0.76 10.63
C TYR A 65 -5.07 -1.71 9.60
N ILE A 66 -6.17 -2.35 9.97
CA ILE A 66 -7.00 -3.13 9.05
C ILE A 66 -8.45 -2.66 9.15
N LEU A 67 -9.11 -2.53 8.02
CA LEU A 67 -10.48 -2.06 7.90
C LEU A 67 -11.30 -3.07 7.09
N PHE A 68 -12.58 -3.21 7.42
CA PHE A 68 -13.53 -4.06 6.69
C PHE A 68 -14.67 -3.28 6.04
N ASN A 69 -14.66 -1.96 6.23
CA ASN A 69 -15.44 -0.99 5.47
C ASN A 69 -14.60 0.29 5.31
N ASP A 70 -14.93 1.12 4.34
CA ASP A 70 -14.20 2.35 4.03
C ASP A 70 -14.70 3.57 4.81
N THR A 71 -15.73 3.44 5.66
CA THR A 71 -16.24 4.55 6.48
C THR A 71 -15.41 4.69 7.75
N LEU A 72 -14.69 5.81 7.85
CA LEU A 72 -13.87 6.16 9.01
C LEU A 72 -14.66 6.88 10.11
N SER A 73 -15.64 7.71 9.71
CA SER A 73 -16.56 8.36 10.64
C SER A 73 -17.89 8.66 9.96
N ASN A 74 -18.97 8.68 10.73
CA ASN A 74 -20.26 9.18 10.27
C ASN A 74 -20.98 9.89 11.44
N GLU A 75 -20.80 11.20 11.53
CA GLU A 75 -21.24 11.99 12.68
C GLU A 75 -22.38 12.94 12.29
N PRO A 76 -23.35 13.21 13.19
CA PRO A 76 -24.37 14.23 12.94
C PRO A 76 -23.72 15.59 12.63
N ASN A 77 -24.25 16.30 11.63
CA ASN A 77 -23.73 17.58 11.14
C ASN A 77 -24.85 18.60 10.94
N GLY A 78 -25.73 18.73 11.94
CA GLY A 78 -26.86 19.66 11.92
C GLY A 78 -28.07 19.14 11.14
N GLN A 79 -28.91 20.06 10.67
CA GLN A 79 -30.11 19.78 9.88
C GLN A 79 -30.14 20.66 8.63
N ASP A 80 -30.75 20.16 7.55
CA ASP A 80 -30.98 20.95 6.34
C ASP A 80 -32.12 21.97 6.53
N ALA A 81 -32.40 22.79 5.51
CA ALA A 81 -33.47 23.80 5.56
C ALA A 81 -34.89 23.22 5.77
N ASN A 82 -35.06 21.90 5.61
CA ASN A 82 -36.32 21.19 5.82
C ASN A 82 -36.35 20.41 7.15
N GLY A 83 -35.31 20.54 7.99
CA GLY A 83 -35.19 19.85 9.27
C GLY A 83 -34.67 18.42 9.19
N ASN A 84 -34.22 17.94 8.02
CA ASN A 84 -33.65 16.60 7.90
C ASN A 84 -32.23 16.57 8.48
N PRO A 85 -31.82 15.51 9.19
CA PRO A 85 -30.48 15.39 9.73
C PRO A 85 -29.44 15.34 8.61
N LEU A 86 -28.43 16.19 8.71
CA LEU A 86 -27.23 16.15 7.89
C LEU A 86 -26.16 15.30 8.59
N TRP A 87 -25.34 14.62 7.81
CA TRP A 87 -24.28 13.76 8.31
C TRP A 87 -22.93 14.18 7.70
N LYS A 88 -21.88 14.16 8.52
CA LYS A 88 -20.49 14.32 8.11
C LYS A 88 -19.86 12.94 8.06
N THR A 89 -19.77 12.39 6.86
CA THR A 89 -19.13 11.11 6.58
C THR A 89 -17.69 11.32 6.13
N GLN A 90 -16.75 10.65 6.79
CA GLN A 90 -15.36 10.57 6.34
C GLN A 90 -15.09 9.16 5.84
N LEU A 91 -14.53 9.06 4.64
CA LEU A 91 -14.19 7.79 4.01
C LEU A 91 -12.66 7.65 3.88
N VAL A 92 -12.19 6.42 3.80
CA VAL A 92 -10.85 6.12 3.30
C VAL A 92 -10.84 6.42 1.81
N ASP A 93 -10.18 7.52 1.43
CA ASP A 93 -9.97 7.83 0.03
C ASP A 93 -8.67 7.17 -0.47
N VAL A 94 -8.84 6.06 -1.20
CA VAL A 94 -7.75 5.30 -1.83
C VAL A 94 -7.29 5.98 -3.12
N ASN A 95 -8.18 6.74 -3.78
CA ASN A 95 -7.97 7.30 -5.10
C ASN A 95 -7.39 8.70 -5.10
N TYR A 96 -7.27 9.37 -3.94
CA TYR A 96 -6.79 10.75 -3.86
C TYR A 96 -5.29 10.89 -4.23
N PRO A 97 -4.91 11.47 -5.39
CA PRO A 97 -3.53 11.79 -5.66
C PRO A 97 -3.14 13.04 -4.86
N VAL A 98 -2.09 12.94 -4.03
CA VAL A 98 -1.58 14.09 -3.26
C VAL A 98 -0.78 15.06 -4.15
N ILE A 99 -0.20 14.58 -5.26
CA ILE A 99 0.53 15.36 -6.26
C ILE A 99 0.32 14.72 -7.65
N GLY A 100 -0.09 15.50 -8.65
CA GLY A 100 -0.15 15.08 -10.06
C GLY A 100 -1.57 14.79 -10.59
N SER A 101 -1.67 14.70 -11.92
CA SER A 101 -2.92 14.37 -12.62
C SER A 101 -3.23 12.89 -12.42
N VAL A 102 -4.49 12.56 -12.10
CA VAL A 102 -5.01 11.19 -12.01
C VAL A 102 -4.66 10.40 -13.28
N SER A 103 -3.65 9.53 -13.23
CA SER A 103 -3.40 8.60 -14.32
C SER A 103 -4.32 7.38 -14.26
N SER A 104 -5.00 7.14 -13.13
CA SER A 104 -6.06 6.14 -13.03
C SER A 104 -7.41 6.81 -13.28
N SER A 105 -7.91 6.66 -14.50
CA SER A 105 -9.28 7.03 -14.92
C SER A 105 -10.36 6.18 -14.26
N TYR A 106 -10.07 5.54 -13.12
CA TYR A 106 -10.90 4.52 -12.52
C TYR A 106 -11.49 4.96 -11.18
N GLU A 107 -12.81 4.83 -11.06
CA GLU A 107 -13.51 4.84 -9.79
C GLU A 107 -13.55 3.41 -9.27
N TYR A 108 -13.28 3.21 -7.97
CA TYR A 108 -13.39 1.90 -7.34
C TYR A 108 -14.56 1.87 -6.37
N THR A 109 -15.34 0.79 -6.42
CA THR A 109 -16.39 0.51 -5.43
C THR A 109 -16.18 -0.87 -4.82
N TYR A 110 -16.76 -1.10 -3.66
CA TYR A 110 -16.45 -2.29 -2.85
C TYR A 110 -17.68 -3.08 -2.45
N LYS A 111 -17.57 -4.41 -2.45
CA LYS A 111 -18.44 -5.31 -1.69
C LYS A 111 -17.71 -5.68 -0.41
N TYR A 112 -18.26 -5.36 0.75
CA TYR A 112 -17.57 -5.55 2.03
C TYR A 112 -17.71 -6.97 2.60
N VAL A 113 -16.70 -7.40 3.35
CA VAL A 113 -16.76 -8.63 4.17
C VAL A 113 -17.49 -8.31 5.47
N LYS A 114 -18.71 -8.86 5.65
CA LYS A 114 -19.53 -8.62 6.85
C LYS A 114 -19.40 -9.69 7.93
N ASP A 115 -18.98 -10.89 7.54
CA ASP A 115 -18.86 -12.03 8.44
C ASP A 115 -17.53 -11.97 9.23
N ALA A 116 -17.62 -11.89 10.55
CA ALA A 116 -16.46 -11.74 11.43
C ALA A 116 -15.49 -12.94 11.37
N THR A 117 -15.97 -14.15 11.07
CA THR A 117 -15.10 -15.33 10.89
C THR A 117 -14.25 -15.18 9.62
N ILE A 118 -14.85 -14.68 8.53
CA ILE A 118 -14.11 -14.39 7.29
C ILE A 118 -13.14 -13.23 7.50
N GLN A 119 -13.56 -12.18 8.23
CA GLN A 119 -12.69 -11.05 8.57
C GLN A 119 -11.45 -11.49 9.36
N ARG A 120 -11.63 -12.33 10.39
CA ARG A 120 -10.52 -12.86 11.20
C ARG A 120 -9.54 -13.67 10.35
N LYS A 121 -10.06 -14.59 9.53
CA LYS A 121 -9.23 -15.37 8.60
C LYS A 121 -8.49 -14.48 7.61
N ALA A 122 -9.13 -13.43 7.09
CA ALA A 122 -8.49 -12.47 6.20
C ALA A 122 -7.37 -11.68 6.90
N ALA A 123 -7.60 -11.24 8.14
CA ALA A 123 -6.61 -10.54 8.94
C ALA A 123 -5.37 -11.42 9.22
N GLU A 124 -5.56 -12.70 9.51
CA GLU A 124 -4.47 -13.67 9.68
C GLU A 124 -3.63 -13.82 8.40
N TYR A 125 -4.28 -14.09 7.26
CA TYR A 125 -3.61 -14.26 5.96
C TYR A 125 -2.87 -12.99 5.54
N ILE A 126 -3.51 -11.82 5.66
CA ILE A 126 -2.87 -10.55 5.31
C ILE A 126 -1.70 -10.25 6.25
N GLY A 127 -1.84 -10.51 7.55
CA GLY A 127 -0.73 -10.31 8.49
C GLY A 127 0.48 -11.15 8.11
N GLU A 128 0.28 -12.45 7.96
CA GLU A 128 1.36 -13.43 7.83
C GLU A 128 1.97 -13.50 6.42
N GLN A 129 1.15 -13.33 5.38
CA GLN A 129 1.58 -13.53 4.00
C GLN A 129 1.76 -12.22 3.23
N LEU A 130 1.30 -11.08 3.76
CA LEU A 130 1.45 -9.77 3.11
C LEU A 130 2.19 -8.77 4.02
N ALA A 131 1.61 -8.37 5.14
CA ALA A 131 2.14 -7.31 6.01
C ALA A 131 3.55 -7.63 6.51
N ASP A 132 3.76 -8.87 7.01
CA ASP A 132 5.07 -9.37 7.43
C ASP A 132 6.12 -9.14 6.33
N LYS A 133 5.86 -9.61 5.10
CA LYS A 133 6.83 -9.53 3.99
C LYS A 133 7.05 -8.10 3.48
N LEU A 134 6.05 -7.22 3.59
CA LEU A 134 6.20 -5.82 3.22
C LEU A 134 7.20 -5.10 4.13
N GLY A 135 7.35 -5.52 5.39
CA GLY A 135 8.28 -4.91 6.34
C GLY A 135 8.03 -3.40 6.48
N LYS A 136 9.06 -2.58 6.22
CA LYS A 136 8.97 -1.11 6.24
C LYS A 136 8.08 -0.52 5.15
N ASN A 137 7.67 -1.33 4.17
CA ASN A 137 6.74 -0.94 3.11
C ASN A 137 5.27 -1.20 3.46
N CYS A 138 4.99 -1.71 4.66
CA CYS A 138 3.62 -1.92 5.10
C CYS A 138 2.85 -0.58 5.09
N PRO A 139 1.65 -0.51 4.50
CA PRO A 139 0.88 0.73 4.44
C PRO A 139 0.42 1.15 5.83
N TYR A 140 -0.07 2.38 5.94
CA TYR A 140 -0.72 2.83 7.18
C TYR A 140 -1.95 1.98 7.50
N SER A 141 -2.74 1.62 6.48
CA SER A 141 -3.87 0.71 6.63
C SER A 141 -4.06 -0.25 5.46
N PHE A 142 -4.72 -1.37 5.71
CA PHE A 142 -5.36 -2.20 4.72
C PHE A 142 -6.88 -2.01 4.77
N LEU A 143 -7.54 -2.03 3.62
CA LEU A 143 -8.99 -2.18 3.51
C LEU A 143 -9.28 -3.53 2.86
N VAL A 144 -9.86 -4.45 3.62
CA VAL A 144 -10.19 -5.79 3.16
C VAL A 144 -11.65 -5.86 2.75
N VAL A 145 -11.87 -6.26 1.51
CA VAL A 145 -13.19 -6.30 0.89
C VAL A 145 -13.42 -7.68 0.27
N ASP A 146 -14.68 -8.07 0.12
CA ASP A 146 -15.04 -9.26 -0.63
C ASP A 146 -14.62 -9.13 -2.10
N SER A 147 -14.98 -7.99 -2.71
CA SER A 147 -14.69 -7.70 -4.12
C SER A 147 -14.46 -6.22 -4.34
N VAL A 148 -13.48 -5.90 -5.19
CA VAL A 148 -13.30 -4.55 -5.77
C VAL A 148 -13.89 -4.53 -7.17
N TYR A 149 -14.56 -3.42 -7.52
CA TYR A 149 -15.06 -3.16 -8.86
C TYR A 149 -14.39 -1.91 -9.41
N ALA A 150 -13.76 -2.01 -10.57
CA ALA A 150 -13.16 -0.88 -11.28
C ALA A 150 -14.10 -0.35 -12.36
N TRP A 151 -14.38 0.95 -12.32
CA TRP A 151 -15.29 1.64 -13.23
C TRP A 151 -14.55 2.71 -14.00
N THR A 152 -14.94 2.93 -15.25
CA THR A 152 -14.51 4.09 -16.05
C THR A 152 -15.72 4.88 -16.47
N TYR A 153 -15.51 6.18 -16.73
CA TYR A 153 -16.51 7.03 -17.36
C TYR A 153 -16.22 7.19 -18.84
N SER A 154 -17.20 6.87 -19.68
CA SER A 154 -17.16 7.12 -21.11
C SER A 154 -18.46 7.80 -21.52
N ASN A 155 -18.38 9.00 -22.09
CA ASN A 155 -19.53 9.81 -22.49
C ASN A 155 -20.57 10.01 -21.35
N GLY A 156 -20.09 10.22 -20.12
CA GLY A 156 -20.94 10.42 -18.94
C GLY A 156 -21.60 9.14 -18.41
N VAL A 157 -21.36 7.98 -19.03
CA VAL A 157 -21.86 6.69 -18.56
C VAL A 157 -20.76 5.98 -17.78
N ARG A 158 -21.10 5.54 -16.56
CA ARG A 158 -20.23 4.68 -15.76
C ARG A 158 -20.32 3.25 -16.29
N THR A 159 -19.20 2.71 -16.75
CA THR A 159 -19.10 1.34 -17.25
C THR A 159 -18.02 0.58 -16.53
N LEU A 160 -18.23 -0.72 -16.31
CA LEU A 160 -17.21 -1.59 -15.73
C LEU A 160 -15.99 -1.64 -16.66
N VAL A 161 -14.78 -1.64 -16.10
CA VAL A 161 -13.53 -1.66 -16.88
C VAL A 161 -13.44 -2.93 -17.72
N THR A 162 -13.12 -2.77 -19.01
CA THR A 162 -12.81 -3.89 -19.90
C THR A 162 -11.41 -4.42 -19.60
N PRO A 163 -11.23 -5.75 -19.44
CA PRO A 163 -9.91 -6.34 -19.25
C PRO A 163 -8.91 -5.97 -20.36
N ASN A 164 -7.69 -5.62 -19.98
CA ASN A 164 -6.59 -5.37 -20.90
C ASN A 164 -5.28 -5.93 -20.34
N SER A 165 -4.76 -6.97 -20.97
CA SER A 165 -3.55 -7.67 -20.53
C SER A 165 -2.27 -6.84 -20.69
N TRP A 166 -2.26 -5.83 -21.57
CA TRP A 166 -1.10 -4.95 -21.77
C TRP A 166 -0.96 -3.94 -20.64
N THR A 167 -2.08 -3.34 -20.22
CA THR A 167 -2.09 -2.35 -19.14
C THR A 167 -2.29 -2.98 -17.76
N GLY A 168 -2.74 -4.24 -17.71
CA GLY A 168 -3.16 -4.92 -16.49
C GLY A 168 -4.53 -4.46 -15.98
N ALA A 169 -5.29 -3.72 -16.79
CA ALA A 169 -6.64 -3.28 -16.40
C ALA A 169 -7.56 -4.50 -16.25
N THR A 170 -8.32 -4.53 -15.17
CA THR A 170 -9.30 -5.58 -14.87
C THR A 170 -10.53 -4.97 -14.21
N PRO A 171 -11.75 -5.48 -14.50
CA PRO A 171 -12.96 -5.08 -13.80
C PRO A 171 -12.93 -5.40 -12.29
N TYR A 172 -12.16 -6.42 -11.90
CA TYR A 172 -12.11 -6.93 -10.53
C TYR A 172 -10.65 -7.03 -10.06
N PRO A 173 -10.02 -5.90 -9.67
CA PRO A 173 -8.64 -5.93 -9.23
C PRO A 173 -8.49 -6.62 -7.87
N THR A 174 -7.46 -7.45 -7.75
CA THR A 174 -7.05 -8.08 -6.49
C THR A 174 -6.63 -7.07 -5.44
N ASN A 175 -5.98 -5.98 -5.86
CA ASN A 175 -5.60 -4.89 -4.97
C ASN A 175 -5.67 -3.52 -5.65
N VAL A 176 -5.85 -2.48 -4.84
CA VAL A 176 -5.74 -1.07 -5.25
C VAL A 176 -4.81 -0.37 -4.27
N GLN A 177 -3.78 0.30 -4.80
CA GLN A 177 -2.77 0.96 -3.99
C GLN A 177 -3.06 2.46 -3.90
N GLY A 178 -3.34 2.94 -2.69
CA GLY A 178 -3.39 4.36 -2.35
C GLY A 178 -2.21 4.76 -1.46
N ASN A 179 -2.07 6.06 -1.20
CA ASN A 179 -0.93 6.60 -0.45
C ASN A 179 -0.90 6.18 1.03
N ARG A 180 -2.07 5.93 1.63
CA ARG A 180 -2.22 5.50 3.03
C ARG A 180 -2.88 4.15 3.19
N CYS A 181 -3.59 3.68 2.16
CA CYS A 181 -4.37 2.46 2.24
C CYS A 181 -4.11 1.57 1.02
N ILE A 182 -3.90 0.28 1.25
CA ILE A 182 -3.99 -0.74 0.20
C ILE A 182 -5.31 -1.47 0.37
N VAL A 183 -6.14 -1.45 -0.66
CA VAL A 183 -7.36 -2.28 -0.71
C VAL A 183 -6.96 -3.68 -1.16
N VAL A 184 -7.42 -4.70 -0.46
CA VAL A 184 -7.22 -6.11 -0.82
C VAL A 184 -8.58 -6.78 -0.95
N SER A 185 -8.85 -7.31 -2.14
CA SER A 185 -10.02 -8.14 -2.42
C SER A 185 -9.74 -9.57 -1.98
N ILE A 186 -10.67 -10.21 -1.27
CA ILE A 186 -10.59 -11.67 -1.05
C ILE A 186 -11.16 -12.48 -2.22
N HIS A 187 -11.86 -11.81 -3.15
CA HIS A 187 -12.46 -12.31 -4.39
C HIS A 187 -13.20 -13.63 -4.22
N ASP A 188 -14.31 -13.60 -3.47
CA ASP A 188 -15.10 -14.80 -3.13
C ASP A 188 -14.24 -15.97 -2.61
N LYS A 189 -13.37 -15.65 -1.64
CA LYS A 189 -12.45 -16.61 -0.97
C LYS A 189 -11.26 -17.10 -1.79
N GLU A 190 -11.08 -16.67 -3.04
CA GLU A 190 -9.91 -17.04 -3.84
C GLU A 190 -8.58 -16.77 -3.10
N MET A 191 -8.51 -15.67 -2.33
CA MET A 191 -7.33 -15.35 -1.50
C MET A 191 -6.94 -16.47 -0.55
N PHE A 192 -7.91 -17.25 -0.04
CA PHE A 192 -7.66 -18.35 0.89
C PHE A 192 -7.31 -19.67 0.20
N GLU A 193 -7.64 -19.80 -1.08
CA GLU A 193 -7.54 -21.04 -1.86
C GLU A 193 -6.30 -21.04 -2.77
N ASN A 194 -5.88 -19.86 -3.22
CA ASN A 194 -4.72 -19.68 -4.08
C ASN A 194 -3.49 -19.23 -3.25
N PRO A 195 -2.48 -20.10 -3.06
CA PRO A 195 -1.29 -19.76 -2.28
C PRO A 195 -0.46 -18.62 -2.88
N ASN A 196 -0.64 -18.32 -4.17
CA ASN A 196 0.07 -17.25 -4.87
C ASN A 196 -0.68 -15.91 -4.86
N TYR A 197 -1.88 -15.85 -4.27
CA TYR A 197 -2.74 -14.67 -4.34
C TYR A 197 -2.06 -13.43 -3.73
N LEU A 198 -1.65 -13.54 -2.46
CA LEU A 198 -0.95 -12.46 -1.75
C LEU A 198 0.50 -12.32 -2.19
N LEU A 199 1.15 -13.42 -2.59
CA LEU A 199 2.50 -13.40 -3.17
C LEU A 199 2.53 -12.51 -4.42
N GLY A 200 1.54 -12.61 -5.31
CA GLY A 200 1.45 -11.77 -6.50
C GLY A 200 1.37 -10.27 -6.20
N ILE A 201 0.73 -9.89 -5.08
CA ILE A 201 0.68 -8.50 -4.62
C ILE A 201 2.09 -8.01 -4.24
N ILE A 202 2.81 -8.78 -3.42
CA ILE A 202 4.18 -8.44 -2.99
C ILE A 202 5.11 -8.36 -4.18
N GLN A 203 5.07 -9.36 -5.08
CA GLN A 203 5.87 -9.38 -6.29
C GLN A 203 5.61 -8.15 -7.18
N GLY A 204 4.34 -7.76 -7.33
CA GLY A 204 3.96 -6.54 -8.04
C GLY A 204 4.54 -5.27 -7.40
N MET A 205 4.46 -5.15 -6.07
CA MET A 205 5.01 -4.02 -5.33
C MET A 205 6.54 -3.96 -5.41
N ALA A 206 7.22 -5.09 -5.18
CA ALA A 206 8.67 -5.20 -5.27
C ALA A 206 9.18 -4.80 -6.65
N TYR A 207 8.58 -5.37 -7.70
CA TYR A 207 8.93 -5.03 -9.08
C TYR A 207 8.71 -3.54 -9.38
N LYS A 208 7.56 -2.97 -8.97
CA LYS A 208 7.30 -1.52 -9.16
C LYS A 208 8.30 -0.64 -8.43
N LYS A 209 8.71 -1.01 -7.21
CA LYS A 209 9.72 -0.26 -6.46
C LYS A 209 11.09 -0.32 -7.15
N ILE A 210 11.45 -1.47 -7.72
CA ILE A 210 12.65 -1.61 -8.56
C ILE A 210 12.57 -0.72 -9.81
N GLN A 211 11.41 -0.64 -10.48
CA GLN A 211 11.24 0.21 -11.67
C GLN A 211 11.41 1.70 -11.37
N ASN A 212 11.04 2.14 -10.15
CA ASN A 212 11.02 3.56 -9.77
C ASN A 212 12.30 4.02 -9.06
N MET A 213 13.21 3.12 -8.69
CA MET A 213 14.49 3.49 -8.08
C MET A 213 15.54 3.94 -9.11
N ASN A 214 16.67 4.44 -8.62
CA ASN A 214 17.84 4.68 -9.45
C ASN A 214 18.35 3.37 -10.07
N GLN A 215 18.28 3.28 -11.40
CA GLN A 215 18.58 2.03 -12.13
C GLN A 215 20.05 1.60 -12.08
N SER A 216 20.99 2.50 -11.73
CA SER A 216 22.40 2.14 -11.52
C SER A 216 22.61 1.15 -10.36
N LEU A 217 21.64 1.04 -9.44
CA LEU A 217 21.67 0.02 -8.38
C LEU A 217 21.53 -1.42 -8.93
N LEU A 218 21.22 -1.59 -10.22
CA LEU A 218 21.19 -2.90 -10.90
C LEU A 218 22.48 -3.21 -11.67
N ASP A 219 23.48 -2.34 -11.66
CA ASP A 219 24.70 -2.52 -12.47
C ASP A 219 25.43 -3.83 -12.12
N GLU A 220 25.55 -4.14 -10.82
CA GLU A 220 26.13 -5.41 -10.37
C GLU A 220 25.28 -6.61 -10.83
N PHE A 221 23.95 -6.52 -10.68
CA PHE A 221 23.03 -7.58 -11.10
C PHE A 221 23.18 -7.90 -12.60
N TYR A 222 23.26 -6.87 -13.46
CA TYR A 222 23.45 -7.06 -14.89
C TYR A 222 24.85 -7.54 -15.25
N SER A 223 25.87 -7.25 -14.44
CA SER A 223 27.26 -7.60 -14.74
C SER A 223 27.48 -9.11 -14.92
N TYR A 224 26.75 -9.94 -14.16
CA TYR A 224 26.86 -11.40 -14.19
C TYR A 224 26.44 -12.04 -15.52
N SER A 225 25.51 -11.42 -16.25
CA SER A 225 24.99 -11.94 -17.54
C SER A 225 25.22 -10.97 -18.70
N LYS A 226 26.12 -9.98 -18.53
CA LYS A 226 26.28 -8.84 -19.46
C LYS A 226 26.50 -9.25 -20.93
N ASN A 227 27.19 -10.37 -21.15
CA ASN A 227 27.53 -10.88 -22.48
C ASN A 227 26.36 -11.59 -23.19
N TYR A 228 25.25 -11.83 -22.50
CA TYR A 228 24.12 -12.63 -22.99
C TYR A 228 22.82 -11.83 -23.13
N TYR A 229 22.79 -10.57 -22.70
CA TYR A 229 21.63 -9.70 -22.97
C TYR A 229 21.52 -9.37 -24.45
N SER A 230 20.29 -9.45 -24.98
CA SER A 230 19.97 -9.15 -26.37
C SER A 230 20.74 -9.99 -27.40
N VAL A 231 21.38 -11.10 -26.98
CA VAL A 231 22.00 -12.08 -27.87
C VAL A 231 20.97 -13.13 -28.25
N ARG A 232 20.78 -13.37 -29.55
CA ARG A 232 19.80 -14.34 -30.02
C ARG A 232 20.22 -15.75 -29.65
N LYS A 233 19.25 -16.60 -29.35
CA LYS A 233 19.48 -18.03 -29.10
C LYS A 233 20.20 -18.72 -30.26
N SER A 234 19.82 -18.37 -31.49
CA SER A 234 20.46 -18.88 -32.71
C SER A 234 21.97 -18.65 -32.71
N ASP A 235 22.40 -17.49 -32.24
CA ASP A 235 23.80 -17.05 -32.25
C ASP A 235 24.60 -17.78 -31.15
N LEU A 236 23.90 -18.29 -30.13
CA LEU A 236 24.43 -19.14 -29.07
C LEU A 236 24.34 -20.64 -29.41
N GLY A 237 23.83 -21.00 -30.59
CA GLY A 237 23.67 -22.40 -31.01
C GLY A 237 22.42 -23.10 -30.47
N TYR A 238 21.44 -22.34 -29.96
CA TYR A 238 20.18 -22.87 -29.42
C TYR A 238 19.00 -22.61 -30.37
N PRO A 239 18.01 -23.53 -30.43
CA PRO A 239 16.78 -23.28 -31.16
C PRO A 239 16.00 -22.12 -30.54
N MET A 240 15.27 -21.40 -31.40
CA MET A 240 14.27 -20.44 -30.98
C MET A 240 13.08 -21.18 -30.35
N GLY A 241 12.44 -20.58 -29.35
CA GLY A 241 11.41 -21.23 -28.54
C GLY A 241 11.51 -20.81 -27.08
N THR A 242 10.78 -21.50 -26.20
CA THR A 242 10.77 -21.31 -24.74
C THR A 242 10.95 -22.65 -24.04
N GLY A 243 11.24 -22.64 -22.73
CA GLY A 243 11.37 -23.87 -21.93
C GLY A 243 12.77 -24.49 -21.91
N GLN A 244 13.79 -23.79 -22.41
CA GLN A 244 15.19 -24.21 -22.31
C GLN A 244 15.83 -23.68 -21.00
N ASP A 245 15.21 -23.99 -19.87
CA ASP A 245 15.57 -23.40 -18.56
C ASP A 245 17.00 -23.71 -18.12
N ASP A 246 17.49 -24.92 -18.36
CA ASP A 246 18.87 -25.31 -18.03
C ASP A 246 19.90 -24.42 -18.75
N ALA A 247 19.71 -24.20 -20.05
CA ALA A 247 20.55 -23.31 -20.84
C ALA A 247 20.45 -21.85 -20.36
N ALA A 248 19.25 -21.38 -20.05
CA ALA A 248 19.04 -20.03 -19.51
C ALA A 248 19.78 -19.84 -18.17
N ARG A 249 19.71 -20.83 -17.27
CA ARG A 249 20.38 -20.81 -15.95
C ARG A 249 21.91 -20.86 -16.06
N ASN A 250 22.44 -21.62 -17.02
CA ASN A 250 23.87 -21.61 -17.35
C ASN A 250 24.38 -20.20 -17.78
N PHE A 251 23.50 -19.37 -18.34
CA PHE A 251 23.80 -17.96 -18.67
C PHE A 251 23.42 -16.96 -17.57
N GLY A 252 23.01 -17.43 -16.39
CA GLY A 252 22.65 -16.59 -15.25
C GLY A 252 21.23 -16.01 -15.32
N PHE A 253 20.32 -16.62 -16.08
CA PHE A 253 18.91 -16.23 -16.10
C PHE A 253 18.05 -17.23 -15.32
N TRP A 254 17.03 -16.75 -14.61
CA TRP A 254 16.18 -17.60 -13.77
C TRP A 254 15.48 -18.73 -14.57
N LYS A 255 14.95 -18.40 -15.75
CA LYS A 255 14.23 -19.31 -16.66
C LYS A 255 14.14 -18.76 -18.08
N ASP A 256 13.86 -19.63 -19.03
CA ASP A 256 13.60 -19.28 -20.42
C ASP A 256 12.14 -18.88 -20.65
N HIS A 257 11.92 -17.59 -20.91
CA HIS A 257 10.58 -16.98 -20.99
C HIS A 257 10.37 -16.21 -22.31
N ASN A 258 11.32 -16.25 -23.24
CA ASN A 258 11.26 -15.47 -24.47
C ASN A 258 11.66 -16.31 -25.68
N TYR A 259 10.92 -16.16 -26.78
CA TYR A 259 11.10 -16.97 -27.99
C TYR A 259 12.47 -16.79 -28.66
N PHE A 260 13.04 -15.58 -28.59
CA PHE A 260 14.22 -15.19 -29.37
C PHE A 260 15.50 -15.10 -28.53
N TYR A 261 15.39 -14.72 -27.26
CA TYR A 261 16.50 -14.35 -26.40
C TYR A 261 16.44 -15.09 -25.06
N PHE A 262 17.58 -15.47 -24.49
CA PHE A 262 17.61 -15.85 -23.07
C PHE A 262 17.62 -14.61 -22.16
N GLY A 263 18.45 -13.62 -22.52
CA GLY A 263 18.64 -12.41 -21.73
C GLY A 263 17.84 -11.22 -22.23
N VAL A 264 16.70 -10.97 -21.60
CA VAL A 264 15.92 -9.73 -21.76
C VAL A 264 15.82 -9.05 -20.40
N THR A 265 16.34 -7.83 -20.27
CA THR A 265 16.49 -7.11 -18.99
C THR A 265 15.18 -7.00 -18.20
N TYR A 266 14.08 -6.66 -18.88
CA TYR A 266 12.74 -6.59 -18.27
C TYR A 266 12.37 -7.88 -17.53
N PHE A 267 12.48 -9.02 -18.21
CA PHE A 267 12.08 -10.29 -17.66
C PHE A 267 13.09 -10.83 -16.65
N ASP A 268 14.37 -10.52 -16.84
CA ASP A 268 15.41 -10.90 -15.91
C ASP A 268 15.17 -10.27 -14.54
N VAL A 269 15.01 -8.94 -14.49
CA VAL A 269 14.66 -8.22 -13.26
C VAL A 269 13.34 -8.75 -12.67
N LYS A 270 12.31 -8.93 -13.50
CA LYS A 270 11.00 -9.42 -13.04
C LYS A 270 11.09 -10.82 -12.43
N ASN A 271 11.79 -11.75 -13.07
CA ASN A 271 11.90 -13.13 -12.57
C ASN A 271 12.71 -13.19 -11.28
N PHE A 272 13.84 -12.48 -11.19
CA PHE A 272 14.66 -12.47 -9.98
C PHE A 272 13.98 -11.73 -8.82
N SER A 273 13.28 -10.62 -9.08
CA SER A 273 12.50 -9.93 -8.04
C SER A 273 11.33 -10.78 -7.54
N ASN A 274 10.64 -11.48 -8.45
CA ASN A 274 9.59 -12.42 -8.08
C ASN A 274 10.13 -13.56 -7.21
N ALA A 275 11.24 -14.17 -7.63
CA ALA A 275 11.90 -15.23 -6.91
C ALA A 275 12.34 -14.78 -5.51
N ALA A 276 12.89 -13.58 -5.38
CA ALA A 276 13.33 -13.05 -4.09
C ALA A 276 12.16 -12.88 -3.08
N CYS A 277 10.93 -12.64 -3.57
CA CYS A 277 9.73 -12.56 -2.72
C CYS A 277 9.17 -13.94 -2.31
N GLU A 278 9.54 -14.99 -3.06
CA GLU A 278 8.98 -16.33 -2.95
C GLU A 278 9.88 -17.26 -2.14
N TYR A 279 11.19 -17.28 -2.46
CA TYR A 279 12.15 -18.21 -1.90
C TYR A 279 13.10 -17.52 -0.93
N SER A 280 13.54 -18.26 0.09
CA SER A 280 14.69 -17.92 0.93
C SER A 280 16.02 -18.14 0.19
N LEU A 281 17.10 -17.57 0.71
CA LEU A 281 18.43 -17.79 0.13
C LEU A 281 18.84 -19.26 0.17
N ALA A 282 18.60 -19.95 1.29
CA ALA A 282 18.96 -21.35 1.45
C ALA A 282 18.23 -22.26 0.44
N GLU A 283 16.94 -22.00 0.19
CA GLU A 283 16.17 -22.72 -0.82
C GLU A 283 16.74 -22.53 -2.23
N VAL A 284 17.15 -21.31 -2.58
CA VAL A 284 17.75 -21.03 -3.89
C VAL A 284 19.15 -21.63 -4.00
N GLU A 285 19.95 -21.59 -2.94
CA GLU A 285 21.29 -22.21 -2.93
C GLU A 285 21.22 -23.72 -3.16
N GLU A 286 20.20 -24.40 -2.62
CA GLU A 286 19.99 -25.83 -2.91
C GLU A 286 19.37 -26.07 -4.29
N MET A 287 18.29 -25.34 -4.64
CA MET A 287 17.56 -25.50 -5.90
C MET A 287 18.43 -25.19 -7.13
N MET A 288 19.34 -24.23 -7.01
CA MET A 288 20.16 -23.71 -8.10
C MET A 288 21.66 -24.01 -7.91
N LYS A 289 22.02 -25.04 -7.14
CA LYS A 289 23.42 -25.36 -6.78
C LYS A 289 24.36 -25.52 -7.98
N ASP A 290 23.85 -26.01 -9.10
CA ASP A 290 24.62 -26.20 -10.34
C ASP A 290 24.72 -24.91 -11.18
N TYR A 291 24.05 -23.82 -10.78
CA TYR A 291 23.97 -22.56 -11.52
C TYR A 291 24.46 -21.37 -10.67
N PRO A 292 25.77 -21.25 -10.41
CA PRO A 292 26.32 -20.25 -9.49
C PRO A 292 26.02 -18.79 -9.90
N LEU A 293 25.88 -18.51 -11.20
CA LEU A 293 25.50 -17.18 -11.69
C LEU A 293 24.07 -16.79 -11.27
N VAL A 294 23.15 -17.76 -11.24
CA VAL A 294 21.77 -17.54 -10.79
C VAL A 294 21.76 -17.24 -9.29
N ILE A 295 22.49 -18.02 -8.48
CA ILE A 295 22.59 -17.77 -7.03
C ILE A 295 23.17 -16.38 -6.76
N ALA A 296 24.25 -15.98 -7.46
CA ALA A 296 24.87 -14.67 -7.27
C ALA A 296 23.91 -13.52 -7.59
N LYS A 297 23.19 -13.60 -8.72
CA LYS A 297 22.18 -12.58 -9.09
C LYS A 297 20.99 -12.56 -8.14
N PHE A 298 20.56 -13.72 -7.64
CA PHE A 298 19.51 -13.80 -6.65
C PHE A 298 19.90 -13.07 -5.35
N LYS A 299 21.13 -13.28 -4.86
CA LYS A 299 21.66 -12.56 -3.68
C LYS A 299 21.59 -11.05 -3.86
N VAL A 300 22.12 -10.54 -4.98
CA VAL A 300 22.09 -9.09 -5.28
C VAL A 300 20.66 -8.56 -5.30
N MET A 301 19.75 -9.24 -6.00
CA MET A 301 18.35 -8.80 -6.09
C MET A 301 17.63 -8.85 -4.73
N ARG A 302 17.88 -9.89 -3.94
CA ARG A 302 17.29 -10.04 -2.60
C ARG A 302 17.79 -8.97 -1.66
N ASP A 303 19.11 -8.76 -1.60
CA ASP A 303 19.73 -7.74 -0.74
C ASP A 303 19.25 -6.34 -1.11
N LEU A 304 19.08 -6.07 -2.40
CA LEU A 304 18.49 -4.83 -2.89
C LEU A 304 17.05 -4.64 -2.37
N LEU A 305 16.19 -5.65 -2.46
CA LEU A 305 14.81 -5.58 -1.95
C LEU A 305 14.76 -5.43 -0.42
N ILE A 306 15.62 -6.13 0.31
CA ILE A 306 15.76 -5.96 1.77
C ILE A 306 16.21 -4.54 2.10
N GLY A 307 17.19 -4.00 1.36
CA GLY A 307 17.64 -2.62 1.47
C GLY A 307 16.54 -1.59 1.17
N MET A 308 15.58 -1.95 0.30
CA MET A 308 14.37 -1.20 0.03
C MET A 308 13.28 -1.31 1.10
N GLY A 309 13.51 -2.11 2.15
CA GLY A 309 12.66 -2.22 3.32
C GLY A 309 11.70 -3.40 3.34
N PHE A 310 11.75 -4.31 2.35
CA PHE A 310 11.00 -5.57 2.43
C PHE A 310 11.61 -6.48 3.49
N ASP A 311 10.77 -7.26 4.19
CA ASP A 311 11.22 -8.29 5.13
C ASP A 311 11.10 -9.66 4.46
N LEU A 312 12.15 -10.01 3.71
CA LEU A 312 12.25 -11.27 3.00
C LEU A 312 13.00 -12.25 3.91
N LYS A 313 12.25 -12.96 4.75
CA LYS A 313 12.75 -14.05 5.61
C LYS A 313 13.38 -15.17 4.77
#